data_AF-A0A498FLE6-F1
#
_entry.id   AF-A0A498FLE6-F1
#
_cell.length_a   1.000
_cell.length_b   1.000
_cell.length_c   1.000
_cell.angle_alpha   90.00
_cell.angle_beta   90.00
_cell.angle_gamma   90.00
#
_symmetry.space_group_name_H-M   'P 1'
#
loop_
_entity.id
_entity.type
_entity.pdbx_description
1 polymer ?
#
loop_
_entity_poly.entity_id
_entity_poly.type
_entity_poly.pdbx_seq_one_letter_code
_entity_poly.pdbx_strand_id
1 'polypeptide(L)' 'MTRYGCRICDFSTKSPAGMSSHGRKHRNEFEEIVGRRPEDYDEVVALLRDGETPEDYNGETGSPTTLEEYADG' A
#
# COMPACT_ATOMS: atom_id res chain seq x y z
N MET A 1 27.17 0.64 5.29
CA MET A 1 26.39 0.97 4.07
C MET A 1 24.94 1.06 4.47
N THR A 2 24.35 2.25 4.46
CA THR A 2 22.92 2.43 4.74
C THR A 2 22.10 1.81 3.62
N ARG A 3 21.16 0.92 3.96
CA ARG A 3 20.17 0.38 3.02
C ARG A 3 18.86 1.14 3.21
N TYR A 4 18.19 1.43 2.12
CA TYR A 4 16.84 1.97 2.10
C TYR A 4 15.89 0.76 2.05
N GLY A 5 15.03 0.61 3.05
CA GLY A 5 13.97 -0.40 3.08
C GLY A 5 12.64 0.21 2.64
N CYS A 6 11.84 -0.55 1.90
CA CYS A 6 10.47 -0.18 1.58
C CYS A 6 9.61 -0.40 2.83
N ARG A 7 8.63 0.48 3.04
CA ARG A 7 7.68 0.36 4.15
C ARG A 7 6.48 -0.52 3.80
N ILE A 8 6.28 -0.81 2.51
CA ILE A 8 5.11 -1.52 1.98
C ILE A 8 5.40 -3.02 1.81
N CYS A 9 6.58 -3.36 1.30
CA CYS A 9 7.02 -4.73 1.08
C CYS A 9 8.44 -4.95 1.60
N ASP A 10 8.91 -6.21 1.61
CA ASP A 10 10.25 -6.58 2.10
C ASP A 10 11.42 -6.13 1.19
N PHE A 11 11.16 -5.29 0.19
CA PHE A 11 12.19 -4.81 -0.72
C PHE A 11 13.15 -3.84 -0.02
N SER A 12 14.45 -4.03 -0.22
CA SER A 12 15.48 -3.07 0.21
C SER A 12 16.57 -2.88 -0.84
N THR A 13 17.14 -1.68 -0.90
CA THR A 13 18.19 -1.32 -1.86
C THR A 13 19.26 -0.44 -1.22
N LYS A 14 20.46 -0.44 -1.80
CA LYS A 14 21.56 0.46 -1.40
C LYS A 14 21.48 1.83 -2.07
N SER A 15 20.60 2.00 -3.04
CA SER A 15 20.53 3.20 -3.88
C SER A 15 19.23 3.98 -3.65
N PRO A 16 19.29 5.28 -3.32
CA PRO A 16 18.08 6.09 -3.10
C PRO A 16 17.24 6.22 -4.36
N ALA A 17 17.87 6.37 -5.54
CA ALA A 17 17.16 6.39 -6.82
C ALA A 17 16.41 5.07 -7.11
N GLY A 18 16.99 3.93 -6.69
CA GLY A 18 16.32 2.64 -6.78
C GLY A 18 15.08 2.56 -5.90
N MET A 19 15.13 3.15 -4.70
CA MET A 19 13.99 3.24 -3.80
C MET A 19 12.89 4.15 -4.38
N SER A 20 13.25 5.30 -4.95
CA SER A 20 12.27 6.19 -5.58
C SER A 20 11.56 5.52 -6.76
N SER A 21 12.28 4.79 -7.61
CA SER A 21 11.68 4.04 -8.73
C SER A 21 10.82 2.88 -8.25
N HIS A 22 11.22 2.21 -7.17
CA HIS A 22 10.44 1.15 -6.55
C HIS A 22 9.12 1.70 -5.98
N GLY A 23 9.17 2.78 -5.18
CA GLY A 23 7.98 3.36 -4.57
C GLY A 23 6.94 3.87 -5.56
N ARG A 24 7.36 4.28 -6.78
CA ARG A 24 6.45 4.62 -7.88
C ARG A 24 5.59 3.47 -8.34
N LYS A 25 6.08 2.22 -8.28
CA LYS A 25 5.27 1.04 -8.63
C LYS A 25 4.09 0.88 -7.69
N HIS A 26 4.32 1.03 -6.38
CA HIS A 26 3.24 1.01 -5.40
C HIS A 26 2.23 2.14 -5.62
N ARG A 27 2.71 3.34 -5.97
CA ARG A 27 1.79 4.43 -6.31
C ARG A 27 0.92 4.09 -7.53
N ASN A 28 1.51 3.51 -8.57
CA ASN A 28 0.77 3.08 -9.76
C ASN A 28 -0.26 1.99 -9.43
N GLU A 29 0.12 1.02 -8.61
CA GLU A 29 -0.76 -0.05 -8.15
C GLU A 29 -1.95 0.50 -7.35
N PHE A 30 -1.71 1.46 -6.44
CA PHE A 30 -2.78 2.19 -5.76
C PHE A 30 -3.69 2.91 -6.77
N GLU A 31 -3.11 3.62 -7.75
CA GLU A 31 -3.86 4.33 -8.79
C GLU A 31 -4.74 3.38 -9.60
N GLU A 32 -4.28 2.16 -9.86
CA GLU A 32 -5.03 1.12 -10.57
C GLU A 32 -6.16 0.52 -9.72
N ILE A 33 -5.95 0.35 -8.41
CA ILE A 33 -6.95 -0.23 -7.49
C ILE A 33 -8.04 0.79 -7.15
N VAL A 34 -7.64 2.02 -6.80
CA VAL A 34 -8.54 3.06 -6.28
C VAL A 34 -9.10 3.93 -7.42
N GLY A 35 -8.44 3.96 -8.59
CA GLY A 35 -8.85 4.79 -9.72
C GLY A 35 -8.58 6.29 -9.53
N ARG A 36 -7.87 6.67 -8.46
CA ARG A 36 -7.40 8.04 -8.22
C ARG A 36 -5.94 8.06 -7.80
N ARG A 37 -5.31 9.23 -7.97
CA ARG A 37 -3.96 9.46 -7.45
C ARG A 37 -4.01 9.60 -5.93
N PRO A 38 -3.11 8.95 -5.18
CA PRO A 38 -3.04 9.11 -3.74
C PRO A 38 -2.66 10.55 -3.39
N GLU A 39 -3.21 11.07 -2.30
CA GLU A 39 -2.89 12.40 -1.78
C GLU A 39 -1.53 12.39 -1.09
N ASP A 40 -1.24 11.32 -0.36
CA ASP A 40 0.06 11.05 0.24
C ASP A 40 0.50 9.59 0.05
N TYR A 41 1.79 9.32 0.22
CA TYR A 41 2.32 7.97 0.19
C TYR A 41 1.81 7.09 1.34
N ASP A 42 1.32 7.69 2.43
CA ASP A 42 0.73 6.96 3.55
C ASP A 42 -0.53 6.17 3.13
N GLU A 43 -1.37 6.71 2.25
CA GLU A 43 -2.52 5.97 1.71
C GLU A 43 -2.11 4.73 0.92
N VAL A 44 -0.99 4.85 0.19
CA VAL A 44 -0.43 3.73 -0.56
C VAL A 44 0.08 2.64 0.38
N VAL A 45 0.64 3.03 1.54
CA VAL A 45 1.05 2.10 2.59
C VAL A 45 -0.18 1.44 3.21
N ALA A 46 -1.17 2.23 3.65
CA ALA A 46 -2.39 1.73 4.26
C ALA A 46 -3.06 0.66 3.38
N LEU A 47 -3.23 0.93 2.07
CA LEU A 47 -3.86 -0.02 1.16
C LEU A 47 -3.01 -1.26 0.88
N LEU A 48 -1.73 -1.08 0.53
CA LEU A 48 -0.91 -2.19 0.01
C LEU A 48 -0.18 -2.99 1.09
N ARG A 49 -0.01 -2.42 2.28
CA ARG A 49 0.64 -3.08 3.42
C ARG A 49 -0.39 -3.55 4.45
N ASP A 50 -1.26 -2.63 4.87
CA ASP A 50 -2.18 -2.84 5.98
C ASP A 50 -3.57 -3.31 5.50
N GLY A 51 -3.84 -3.23 4.19
CA GLY A 51 -5.11 -3.62 3.58
C GLY A 51 -6.24 -2.62 3.79
N GLU A 52 -5.93 -1.41 4.25
CA GLU A 52 -6.89 -0.36 4.57
C GLU A 52 -7.23 0.46 3.31
N THR A 53 -8.49 0.38 2.87
CA THR A 53 -8.98 1.21 1.77
C THR A 53 -9.35 2.61 2.28
N PRO A 54 -9.07 3.70 1.51
CA PRO A 54 -9.44 5.05 1.92
C PRO A 54 -10.96 5.21 2.09
N GLU A 55 -11.39 6.09 3.00
CA GLU A 55 -12.80 6.28 3.36
C GLU A 55 -13.70 6.70 2.17
N ASP A 56 -13.10 7.34 1.15
CA ASP A 56 -13.77 7.76 -0.09
C ASP A 56 -13.86 6.64 -1.14
N TYR A 57 -13.29 5.46 -0.86
CA TYR A 57 -13.42 4.30 -1.73
C TYR A 57 -14.85 3.73 -1.62
N ASN A 58 -15.72 4.16 -2.53
CA ASN A 58 -17.06 3.63 -2.70
C ASN A 58 -16.96 2.22 -3.33
N GLY A 59 -16.71 1.21 -2.49
CA GLY A 59 -16.53 -0.21 -2.83
C GLY A 59 -17.78 -0.91 -3.38
N GLU A 60 -18.41 -0.37 -4.44
CA GLU A 60 -19.50 -1.03 -5.16
C GLU A 60 -19.01 -2.24 -5.98
N THR A 61 -17.71 -2.36 -6.25
CA THR A 61 -17.12 -3.54 -6.88
C THR A 61 -16.41 -4.44 -5.87
N GLY A 62 -17.21 -5.16 -5.07
CA GLY A 62 -16.95 -6.55 -4.62
C GLY A 62 -15.71 -6.85 -3.75
N SER A 63 -15.95 -7.00 -2.44
CA SER A 63 -15.05 -7.53 -1.40
C SER A 63 -14.55 -8.97 -1.66
N PRO A 64 -13.52 -9.46 -0.94
CA PRO A 64 -13.86 -10.17 0.31
C PRO A 64 -12.89 -9.93 1.50
N THR A 65 -13.53 -9.68 2.65
CA THR A 65 -13.21 -10.22 3.99
C THR A 65 -11.79 -10.04 4.55
N THR A 66 -11.62 -9.11 5.49
CA THR A 66 -10.77 -9.37 6.65
C THR A 66 -11.51 -10.37 7.54
N LEU A 67 -11.43 -11.65 7.14
CA LEU A 67 -11.65 -12.75 8.08
C LEU A 67 -10.44 -12.76 9.01
N GLU A 68 -10.70 -13.00 10.31
CA GLU A 68 -9.75 -13.25 11.40
C GLU A 68 -9.29 -11.96 12.14
N GLU A 69 -9.65 -11.67 13.40
CA GLU A 69 -10.07 -12.56 14.48
C GLU A 69 -11.08 -11.91 15.43
N TYR A 70 -12.30 -12.46 15.42
CA TYR A 70 -13.05 -12.67 16.65
C TYR A 70 -12.42 -13.89 17.34
N ALA A 71 -11.64 -13.68 18.39
CA ALA A 71 -11.26 -14.73 19.32
C ALA A 71 -11.75 -14.34 20.72
N ASP A 72 -12.87 -14.96 21.05
CA ASP A 72 -13.55 -15.17 22.33
C ASP A 72 -12.70 -15.12 23.61
N GLY A 73 -13.30 -14.55 24.67
CA GLY A 73 -12.82 -14.56 26.05
C GLY A 73 -13.66 -13.67 26.97
#